data_AF-A0A7G8DAC0-F1
#
_entry.id   AF-A0A7G8DAC0-F1
#
_cell.length_a   1.000
_cell.length_b   1.000
_cell.length_c   1.000
_cell.angle_alpha   90.00
_cell.angle_beta   90.00
_cell.angle_gamma   90.00
#
_symmetry.space_group_name_H-M   'P 1'
#
loop_
_entity.id
_entity.type
_entity.pdbx_description
1 polymer ?
#
loop_
_entity_poly.entity_id
_entity_poly.type
_entity_poly.pdbx_seq_one_letter_code
_entity_poly.pdbx_strand_id
1 'polypeptide(L)'
;MMHQEVDAVPSDLSEAVVSTQLLNQTVLAGVECRARNDRQSYFSMARELVDAQFVLADQELTRRLWQEVGDRNLEIGRIINLLYCCSSHEDDSAMTEVDEAFLQLRVS
;
A
#
# COMPACT_ATOMS: atom_id res chain seq x y z
N MET A 1 -34.23 -8.56 -56.71
CA MET A 1 -34.23 -8.98 -55.29
C MET A 1 -33.13 -10.00 -55.12
N MET A 2 -32.51 -10.06 -53.93
CA MET A 2 -31.39 -10.92 -53.50
C MET A 2 -30.00 -10.29 -53.70
N HIS A 3 -29.14 -10.13 -52.71
CA HIS A 3 -29.24 -10.20 -51.25
C HIS A 3 -28.06 -9.40 -50.67
N GLN A 4 -28.34 -8.75 -49.54
CA GLN A 4 -27.46 -7.98 -48.65
C GLN A 4 -26.06 -8.60 -48.44
N GLU A 5 -25.01 -7.80 -48.63
CA GLU A 5 -23.66 -8.05 -48.13
C GLU A 5 -23.65 -7.70 -46.64
N VAL A 6 -23.38 -8.69 -45.77
CA VAL A 6 -23.28 -8.49 -44.32
C VAL A 6 -21.81 -8.52 -43.92
N ASP A 7 -21.30 -7.35 -43.52
CA ASP A 7 -20.01 -7.16 -42.87
C ASP A 7 -19.91 -8.05 -41.62
N ALA A 8 -19.19 -9.17 -41.76
CA ALA A 8 -18.78 -9.98 -40.63
C ALA A 8 -17.53 -9.35 -39.99
N VAL A 9 -17.74 -8.47 -39.02
CA VAL A 9 -16.69 -8.06 -38.07
C VAL A 9 -16.11 -9.33 -37.43
N PRO A 10 -14.79 -9.56 -37.45
CA PRO A 10 -14.20 -10.81 -36.97
C PRO A 10 -14.24 -10.86 -35.43
N SER A 11 -15.06 -11.78 -34.89
CA SER A 11 -15.24 -12.04 -33.45
C SER A 11 -13.97 -12.48 -32.72
N ASP A 12 -12.94 -12.99 -33.41
CA ASP A 12 -11.70 -13.51 -32.81
C ASP A 12 -10.83 -12.46 -32.12
N LEU A 13 -11.01 -11.17 -32.44
CA LEU A 13 -10.27 -10.09 -31.77
C LEU A 13 -10.86 -9.72 -30.39
N SER A 14 -12.12 -10.10 -30.13
CA SER A 14 -12.83 -9.78 -28.90
C SER A 14 -12.29 -10.56 -27.70
N GLU A 15 -12.12 -11.88 -27.83
CA GLU A 15 -11.73 -12.74 -26.70
C GLU A 15 -10.30 -12.49 -26.21
N ALA A 16 -9.36 -12.20 -27.13
CA ALA A 16 -7.99 -11.86 -26.78
C ALA A 16 -7.89 -10.51 -26.05
N VAL A 17 -8.67 -9.51 -26.48
CA VAL A 17 -8.73 -8.19 -25.83
C VAL A 17 -9.38 -8.29 -24.44
N VAL A 18 -10.47 -9.04 -24.30
CA VAL A 18 -11.13 -9.28 -23.01
C VAL A 18 -10.22 -10.03 -22.03
N SER A 19 -9.51 -11.07 -22.50
CA SER A 19 -8.55 -11.83 -21.69
C SER A 19 -7.38 -10.96 -21.22
N THR A 20 -6.85 -10.10 -22.09
CA THR A 20 -5.77 -9.17 -21.75
C THR A 20 -6.23 -8.11 -20.75
N GLN A 21 -7.47 -7.62 -20.88
CA GLN A 21 -8.04 -6.63 -19.97
C GLN A 21 -8.33 -7.20 -18.57
N LEU A 22 -8.77 -8.47 -18.48
CA LEU A 22 -8.95 -9.17 -17.21
C LEU A 22 -7.61 -9.47 -16.53
N LEU A 23 -6.59 -9.87 -17.29
CA LEU A 23 -5.22 -10.03 -16.78
C LEU A 23 -4.68 -8.72 -16.20
N ASN A 24 -4.83 -7.61 -16.92
CA ASN A 24 -4.41 -6.29 -16.43
C ASN A 24 -5.14 -5.87 -15.15
N GLN A 25 -6.47 -6.05 -15.08
CA GLN A 25 -7.24 -5.75 -13.86
C GLN A 25 -6.79 -6.61 -12.67
N THR A 26 -6.51 -7.89 -12.89
CA THR A 26 -6.05 -8.81 -11.84
C THR A 26 -4.65 -8.46 -11.34
N VAL A 27 -3.75 -8.08 -12.26
CA VAL A 27 -2.41 -7.62 -11.93
C VAL A 27 -2.46 -6.32 -11.11
N LEU A 28 -3.26 -5.34 -11.54
CA LEU A 28 -3.44 -4.07 -10.82
C LEU A 28 -3.99 -4.31 -9.41
N ALA A 29 -5.06 -5.10 -9.27
CA ALA A 29 -5.61 -5.46 -7.96
C ALA A 29 -4.57 -6.17 -7.07
N GLY A 30 -3.73 -7.04 -7.64
CA GLY A 30 -2.64 -7.69 -6.92
C GLY A 30 -1.55 -6.73 -6.44
N VAL A 31 -1.23 -5.70 -7.23
CA VAL A 31 -0.27 -4.64 -6.85
C VAL A 31 -0.84 -3.78 -5.74
N GLU A 32 -2.09 -3.36 -5.84
CA GLU A 32 -2.79 -2.58 -4.81
C GLU A 32 -2.88 -3.34 -3.48
N CYS A 33 -3.21 -4.63 -3.52
CA CYS A 33 -3.22 -5.50 -2.33
C CYS A 33 -1.85 -5.57 -1.65
N ARG A 34 -0.77 -5.71 -2.43
CA ARG A 34 0.60 -5.74 -1.87
C ARG A 34 0.99 -4.39 -1.27
N ALA A 35 0.68 -3.29 -1.94
CA ALA A 35 0.96 -1.95 -1.44
C ALA A 35 0.18 -1.65 -0.15
N ARG A 36 -1.09 -2.07 -0.08
CA ARG A 36 -1.91 -1.93 1.13
C ARG A 36 -1.36 -2.78 2.29
N ASN A 37 -0.94 -4.01 2.01
CA ASN A 37 -0.36 -4.90 3.02
C ASN A 37 0.97 -4.34 3.57
N ASP A 38 1.82 -3.81 2.67
CA ASP A 38 3.07 -3.15 3.05
C ASP A 38 2.78 -1.97 3.99
N ARG A 39 1.93 -1.02 3.56
CA ARG A 39 1.54 0.15 4.36
C ARG A 39 0.99 -0.22 5.74
N GLN A 40 0.13 -1.23 5.82
CA GLN A 40 -0.43 -1.67 7.09
C GLN A 40 0.64 -2.15 8.07
N SER A 41 1.73 -2.74 7.56
CA SER A 41 2.87 -3.17 8.39
C SER A 41 3.57 -1.99 9.04
N TYR A 42 3.75 -0.89 8.30
CA TYR A 42 4.30 0.36 8.85
C TYR A 42 3.38 0.99 9.89
N PHE A 43 2.06 1.00 9.64
CA PHE A 43 1.12 1.65 10.55
C PHE A 43 1.01 0.90 11.87
N SER A 44 0.93 -0.43 11.81
CA SER A 44 0.88 -1.28 13.00
C SER A 44 2.16 -1.12 13.82
N MET A 45 3.32 -1.16 13.16
CA MET A 45 4.61 -0.97 13.83
C MET A 45 4.75 0.42 14.48
N ALA A 46 4.30 1.48 13.79
CA ALA A 46 4.30 2.84 14.34
C ALA A 46 3.39 2.95 15.58
N ARG A 47 2.19 2.36 15.56
CA ARG A 47 1.28 2.33 16.71
C ARG A 47 1.88 1.62 17.91
N GLU A 48 2.45 0.43 17.71
CA GLU A 48 3.10 -0.33 18.78
C GLU A 48 4.27 0.45 19.39
N LEU A 49 5.05 1.14 18.55
CA LEU A 49 6.13 2.02 19.01
C LEU A 49 5.61 3.23 19.78
N VAL A 50 4.49 3.83 19.37
CA VAL A 50 3.86 4.94 20.11
C VAL A 50 3.41 4.49 21.50
N ASP A 51 2.72 3.36 21.57
CA ASP A 51 2.25 2.82 22.84
C ASP A 51 3.42 2.49 23.76
N ALA A 52 4.43 1.78 23.25
CA ALA A 52 5.61 1.43 24.02
C ALA A 52 6.39 2.67 24.50
N GLN A 53 6.66 3.62 23.60
CA GLN A 53 7.55 4.75 23.86
C GLN A 53 6.88 5.90 24.61
N PHE A 54 5.65 6.28 24.22
CA PHE A 54 4.99 7.49 24.72
C PHE A 54 3.93 7.22 25.78
N VAL A 55 3.25 6.07 25.73
CA VAL A 55 2.18 5.74 26.67
C VAL A 55 2.73 4.95 27.87
N LEU A 56 3.45 3.86 27.60
CA LEU A 56 3.97 2.95 28.62
C LEU A 56 5.35 3.35 29.14
N ALA A 57 6.11 4.12 28.36
CA ALA A 57 7.53 4.42 28.60
C ALA A 57 8.38 3.15 28.83
N ASP A 58 8.04 2.05 28.14
CA ASP A 58 8.71 0.76 28.24
C ASP A 58 9.90 0.71 27.27
N GLN A 59 11.09 1.00 27.80
CA GLN A 59 12.32 1.06 27.01
C GLN A 59 12.73 -0.28 26.42
N GLU A 60 12.46 -1.41 27.11
CA GLU A 60 12.84 -2.73 26.59
C GLU A 60 11.90 -3.15 25.46
N LEU A 61 10.60 -2.88 25.59
CA LEU A 61 9.63 -3.09 24.52
C LEU A 61 9.95 -2.20 23.31
N THR A 62 10.18 -0.90 23.51
CA THR A 62 10.60 0.02 22.44
C THR A 62 11.86 -0.49 21.73
N ARG A 63 12.86 -0.96 22.48
CA ARG A 63 14.10 -1.52 21.91
C ARG A 63 13.81 -2.76 21.05
N ARG A 64 12.96 -3.67 21.50
CA ARG A 64 12.58 -4.88 20.75
C ARG A 64 11.83 -4.55 19.47
N LEU A 65 10.89 -3.60 19.52
CA LEU A 65 10.14 -3.16 18.34
C LEU A 65 11.08 -2.53 17.30
N TRP A 66 12.06 -1.73 17.72
CA TRP A 66 13.08 -1.21 16.80
C TRP A 66 13.99 -2.29 16.20
N GLN A 67 14.26 -3.39 16.93
CA GLN A 67 14.93 -4.54 16.33
C GLN A 67 14.04 -5.22 15.28
N GLU A 68 12.75 -5.37 15.57
CA GLU A 68 11.77 -5.94 14.65
C GLU A 68 11.61 -5.11 13.37
N VAL A 69 11.66 -3.78 13.46
CA VAL A 69 11.75 -2.87 12.30
C VAL A 69 12.91 -3.26 11.39
N GLY A 70 14.09 -3.51 11.96
CA GLY A 70 15.28 -3.94 11.22
C GLY A 70 15.13 -5.36 10.64
N ASP A 71 14.66 -6.30 11.46
CA ASP A 71 14.50 -7.71 11.06
C ASP A 71 13.48 -7.88 9.92
N ARG A 72 12.44 -7.04 9.90
CA ARG A 72 11.41 -6.98 8.84
C ARG A 72 11.82 -6.11 7.64
N ASN A 73 13.01 -5.51 7.69
CA ASN A 73 13.53 -4.60 6.66
C ASN A 73 12.56 -3.43 6.37
N LEU A 74 11.91 -2.92 7.41
CA LEU A 74 11.06 -1.73 7.32
C LEU A 74 11.93 -0.48 7.23
N GLU A 75 11.51 0.47 6.40
CA GLU A 75 12.22 1.74 6.26
C GLU A 75 12.13 2.58 7.55
N ILE A 76 13.25 2.73 8.24
CA ILE A 76 13.37 3.49 9.49
C ILE A 76 12.87 4.93 9.32
N GLY A 77 13.21 5.60 8.21
CA GLY A 77 12.79 6.98 7.96
C GLY A 77 11.27 7.13 7.87
N ARG A 78 10.59 6.16 7.25
CA ARG A 78 9.13 6.12 7.14
C ARG A 78 8.47 5.91 8.51
N ILE A 79 9.01 5.01 9.33
CA ILE A 79 8.54 4.81 10.72
C ILE A 79 8.74 6.07 11.56
N ILE A 80 9.93 6.70 11.53
CA ILE A 80 10.21 7.94 12.26
C ILE A 80 9.25 9.05 11.83
N ASN A 81 8.99 9.19 10.53
CA ASN A 81 8.05 10.18 10.03
C ASN A 81 6.63 9.94 10.56
N LEU A 82 6.16 8.70 10.57
CA LEU A 82 4.86 8.35 11.15
C LEU A 82 4.81 8.70 12.65
N LEU A 83 5.84 8.33 13.42
CA LEU A 83 5.89 8.56 14.87
C LEU A 83 5.77 10.02 15.28
N TYR A 84 6.43 10.92 14.53
CA TYR A 84 6.61 12.31 14.96
C TYR A 84 5.80 13.33 14.15
N CYS A 85 5.36 12.99 12.94
CA CYS A 85 4.59 13.89 12.09
C CYS A 85 3.09 13.55 12.06
N CYS A 86 2.68 12.38 12.56
CA CYS A 86 1.27 12.02 12.63
C CYS A 86 0.55 12.71 13.79
N SER A 87 -0.59 13.34 13.49
CA SER A 87 -1.44 14.02 14.47
C SER A 87 -2.23 13.04 15.36
N SER A 88 -2.57 11.86 14.84
CA SER A 88 -3.29 10.81 15.57
C SER A 88 -2.99 9.44 14.96
N HIS A 89 -2.44 8.54 15.77
CA HIS A 89 -2.12 7.18 15.34
C HIS A 89 -3.34 6.26 15.29
N GLU A 90 -4.45 6.64 15.93
CA GLU A 90 -5.73 5.90 15.87
C GLU A 90 -6.54 6.22 14.60
N ASP A 91 -6.19 7.29 13.88
CA ASP A 91 -6.86 7.71 12.66
C ASP A 91 -6.10 7.23 11.42
N ASP A 92 -6.64 6.22 10.75
CA ASP A 92 -6.09 5.67 9.51
C ASP A 92 -5.91 6.74 8.42
N SER A 93 -6.79 7.74 8.36
CA SER A 93 -6.70 8.82 7.36
C SER A 93 -5.50 9.71 7.64
N ALA A 94 -5.29 10.10 8.90
CA ALA A 94 -4.15 10.91 9.31
C ALA A 94 -2.82 10.17 9.09
N MET A 95 -2.76 8.87 9.36
CA MET A 95 -1.58 8.05 9.07
C MET A 95 -1.33 7.95 7.56
N THR A 96 -2.38 7.79 6.76
CA THR A 96 -2.29 7.72 5.29
C THR A 96 -1.77 9.02 4.69
N GLU A 97 -2.29 10.17 5.12
CA GLU A 97 -1.84 11.48 4.62
C GLU A 97 -0.35 11.70 4.87
N VAL A 98 0.12 11.40 6.08
CA VAL A 98 1.54 11.56 6.46
C VAL A 98 2.44 10.58 5.71
N ASP A 99 1.98 9.35 5.51
CA ASP A 99 2.68 8.32 4.73
C ASP A 99 2.83 8.73 3.27
N GLU A 100 1.74 9.17 2.65
CA GLU A 100 1.73 9.58 1.25
C GLU A 100 2.59 10.82 1.01
N ALA A 101 2.52 11.80 1.91
CA ALA A 101 3.38 12.98 1.84
C ALA A 101 4.87 12.59 1.90
N PHE A 102 5.24 11.65 2.78
CA PHE A 102 6.62 11.15 2.86
C PHE A 102 7.05 10.44 1.58
N LEU A 103 6.19 9.58 1.02
CA LEU A 103 6.49 8.85 -0.21
C LEU A 103 6.62 9.80 -1.42
N GLN A 104 5.82 10.87 -1.48
CA GLN A 104 5.92 11.87 -2.55
C GLN A 104 7.25 12.64 -2.53
N LEU A 105 7.81 12.91 -1.34
CA LEU A 105 9.14 13.53 -1.21
C LEU A 105 10.26 12.67 -1.80
N ARG A 106 10.11 11.35 -1.81
CA ARG A 106 11.10 10.41 -2.36
C ARG A 106 11.06 10.25 -3.88
N VAL A 107 9.98 10.70 -4.52
CA VAL A 107 9.76 10.58 -5.98
C VAL A 107 10.19 11.85 -6.73
N SER A 108 10.62 12.90 -6.01
CA SER A 108 11.13 14.16 -6.58
C SER A 108 12.63 14.15 -6.84
#